data_AF-A0A7U9SX86-F1
#
_entry.id   AF-A0A7U9SX86-F1
#
_cell.length_a   1.000
_cell.length_b   1.000
_cell.length_c   1.000
_cell.angle_alpha   90.00
_cell.angle_beta   90.00
_cell.angle_gamma   90.00
#
_symmetry.space_group_name_H-M   'P 1'
#
loop_
_entity.id
_entity.type
_entity.pdbx_description
1 polymer ?
#
loop_
_entity_poly.entity_id
_entity_poly.type
_entity_poly.pdbx_seq_one_letter_code
_entity_poly.pdbx_strand_id
1 'polypeptide(L)'
;MDLRVEKTERGIKNAFIELRSKKPLEKITIKELCELACINKSTFYSHYRDIYDLSDSMEEEVVRSITNSISHPEYITENPAEFTRELFLAYLSQNSLTMILFSGSRRNHLVDRIETSIKELVFQKYPGYREDAVWNIILSYCIQGGYHTFQRNREGDTARLISVIGEITEAVQELYGKL
;
A
#
# COMPACT_ATOMS: atom_id res chain seq x y z
N MET A 1 -25.01 2.31 -10.32
CA MET A 1 -23.94 1.57 -11.03
C MET A 1 -24.57 0.30 -11.60
N ASP A 2 -24.23 -0.13 -12.81
CA ASP A 2 -24.84 -1.31 -13.45
C ASP A 2 -24.26 -2.59 -12.84
N LEU A 3 -25.11 -3.45 -12.26
CA LEU A 3 -24.73 -4.72 -11.64
C LEU A 3 -23.93 -5.65 -12.58
N ARG A 4 -24.11 -5.51 -13.90
CA ARG A 4 -23.34 -6.26 -14.91
C ARG A 4 -21.89 -5.81 -14.96
N VAL A 5 -21.66 -4.49 -14.88
CA VAL A 5 -20.31 -3.89 -14.89
C VAL A 5 -19.54 -4.34 -13.65
N GLU A 6 -20.15 -4.29 -12.45
CA GLU A 6 -19.51 -4.72 -11.20
C GLU A 6 -19.17 -6.23 -11.20
N LYS A 7 -20.06 -7.06 -11.77
CA LYS A 7 -19.83 -8.50 -11.87
C LYS A 7 -18.65 -8.81 -12.79
N THR A 8 -18.57 -8.12 -13.94
CA THR A 8 -17.46 -8.26 -14.89
C THR A 8 -16.14 -7.78 -14.28
N GLU A 9 -16.13 -6.62 -13.64
CA GLU A 9 -14.93 -6.06 -13.02
C GLU A 9 -14.35 -6.99 -11.95
N ARG A 10 -15.21 -7.55 -11.08
CA ARG A 10 -14.80 -8.56 -10.10
C ARG A 10 -14.26 -9.83 -10.74
N GLY A 11 -14.85 -10.28 -11.85
CA GLY A 11 -14.34 -11.41 -12.62
C GLY A 11 -12.92 -11.18 -13.14
N ILE A 12 -12.66 -9.99 -13.69
CA ILE A 12 -11.34 -9.55 -14.15
C ILE A 12 -10.33 -9.55 -13.00
N LYS A 13 -10.67 -8.91 -11.87
CA LYS A 13 -9.79 -8.82 -10.69
C LYS A 13 -9.45 -10.18 -10.10
N ASN A 14 -10.42 -11.09 -10.00
CA ASN A 14 -10.20 -12.44 -9.49
C ASN A 14 -9.27 -13.26 -10.40
N ALA A 15 -9.51 -13.21 -11.72
CA ALA A 15 -8.64 -13.87 -12.69
C ALA A 15 -7.21 -13.32 -12.64
N PHE A 16 -7.06 -12.01 -12.47
CA PHE A 16 -5.76 -11.38 -12.31
C PHE A 16 -5.03 -11.86 -11.06
N ILE A 17 -5.68 -11.86 -9.88
CA ILE A 17 -5.08 -12.35 -8.62
C ILE A 17 -4.63 -13.79 -8.77
N GLU A 18 -5.46 -14.64 -9.38
CA GLU A 18 -5.12 -16.05 -9.59
C GLU A 18 -3.86 -16.20 -10.47
N LEU A 19 -3.81 -15.50 -11.61
CA LEU A 19 -2.65 -15.53 -12.50
C LEU A 19 -1.41 -14.96 -11.82
N ARG A 20 -1.55 -13.85 -11.09
CA ARG A 20 -0.46 -13.17 -10.39
C ARG A 20 0.11 -13.98 -9.24
N SER A 21 -0.70 -14.80 -8.59
CA SER A 21 -0.24 -15.75 -7.57
C SER A 21 0.68 -16.84 -8.13
N LYS A 22 0.57 -17.13 -9.43
CA LYS A 22 1.29 -18.23 -10.11
C LYS A 22 2.48 -17.76 -10.93
N LYS A 23 2.50 -16.50 -11.39
CA LYS A 23 3.55 -15.97 -12.27
C LYS A 23 3.78 -14.46 -12.13
N PRO A 24 4.97 -13.97 -12.52
CA PRO A 24 5.26 -12.53 -12.59
C PRO A 24 4.27 -11.77 -13.47
N LEU A 25 4.03 -10.49 -13.15
CA LEU A 25 3.09 -9.62 -13.89
C LEU A 25 3.43 -9.57 -15.38
N GLU A 26 4.72 -9.48 -15.70
CA GLU A 26 5.26 -9.35 -17.06
C GLU A 26 4.99 -10.59 -17.93
N LYS A 27 4.56 -11.70 -17.31
CA LYS A 27 4.21 -12.97 -17.98
C LYS A 27 2.71 -13.20 -18.07
N ILE A 28 1.88 -12.30 -17.55
CA ILE A 28 0.43 -12.39 -17.66
C ILE A 28 -0.01 -11.77 -18.98
N THR A 29 -0.74 -12.53 -19.80
CA THR A 29 -1.29 -12.01 -21.06
C THR A 29 -2.77 -11.69 -20.92
N ILE A 30 -3.24 -10.69 -21.67
CA ILE A 30 -4.67 -10.34 -21.75
C ILE A 30 -5.51 -11.52 -22.23
N LYS A 31 -4.95 -12.36 -23.12
CA LYS A 31 -5.63 -13.56 -23.62
C LYS A 31 -5.95 -14.53 -22.47
N GLU A 32 -4.93 -14.92 -21.70
CA GLU A 32 -5.10 -15.85 -20.58
C GLU A 32 -6.04 -15.29 -19.51
N LEU A 33 -5.93 -13.99 -19.22
CA LEU A 33 -6.82 -13.32 -18.26
C LEU A 33 -8.27 -13.35 -18.74
N CYS A 34 -8.53 -13.02 -20.01
CA CYS A 34 -9.88 -13.05 -20.58
C CYS A 34 -10.49 -14.45 -20.60
N GLU A 35 -9.68 -15.47 -20.92
CA GLU A 35 -10.10 -16.88 -20.88
C GLU A 35 -10.49 -17.29 -19.47
N LEU A 36 -9.68 -16.94 -18.46
CA LEU A 36 -9.96 -17.26 -17.06
C LEU A 36 -11.17 -16.48 -16.49
N ALA A 37 -11.33 -15.22 -16.88
CA ALA A 37 -12.46 -14.38 -16.48
C ALA A 37 -13.76 -14.65 -17.27
N CYS A 38 -13.72 -15.53 -18.28
CA CYS A 38 -14.84 -15.81 -19.18
C CYS A 38 -15.40 -14.55 -19.89
N ILE A 39 -14.52 -13.69 -20.39
CA ILE A 39 -14.88 -12.47 -21.12
C ILE A 39 -14.15 -12.33 -22.45
N ASN A 40 -14.64 -11.45 -23.32
CA ASN A 40 -13.94 -11.08 -24.55
C ASN A 40 -12.89 -9.99 -24.28
N LYS A 41 -11.86 -9.92 -25.12
CA LYS A 41 -10.83 -8.85 -25.05
C LYS A 41 -11.42 -7.45 -25.14
N SER A 42 -12.46 -7.25 -25.97
CA SER A 42 -13.15 -5.96 -26.08
C SER A 42 -13.78 -5.54 -24.75
N THR A 43 -14.28 -6.51 -23.97
CA THR A 43 -14.78 -6.26 -22.62
C THR A 43 -13.64 -5.92 -21.67
N PHE A 44 -12.51 -6.62 -21.71
CA PHE A 44 -11.35 -6.21 -20.90
C PHE A 44 -10.94 -4.76 -21.20
N TYR A 45 -10.80 -4.41 -22.48
CA TYR A 45 -10.37 -3.08 -22.90
C TYR A 45 -11.39 -1.96 -22.66
N SER A 46 -12.65 -2.29 -22.35
CA SER A 46 -13.61 -1.28 -21.87
C SER A 46 -13.41 -0.91 -20.40
N HIS A 47 -12.64 -1.71 -19.64
CA HIS A 47 -12.33 -1.45 -18.24
C HIS A 47 -10.88 -1.01 -18.02
N TYR A 48 -9.93 -1.62 -18.72
CA TYR A 48 -8.49 -1.42 -18.51
C TYR A 48 -7.72 -1.32 -19.83
N ARG A 49 -6.74 -0.44 -19.90
CA ARG A 49 -5.92 -0.24 -21.11
C ARG A 49 -5.01 -1.41 -21.39
N ASP A 50 -4.41 -1.97 -20.35
CA ASP A 50 -3.54 -3.14 -20.41
C ASP A 50 -3.45 -3.82 -19.03
N ILE A 51 -2.52 -4.77 -18.89
CA ILE A 51 -2.33 -5.54 -17.66
C ILE A 51 -1.71 -4.72 -16.52
N TYR A 52 -0.94 -3.68 -16.85
CA TYR A 52 -0.30 -2.81 -15.88
C TYR A 52 -1.30 -1.81 -15.31
N ASP A 53 -2.19 -1.28 -16.16
CA ASP A 53 -3.32 -0.43 -15.75
C ASP A 53 -4.24 -1.15 -14.74
N LEU A 54 -4.52 -2.44 -14.98
CA LEU A 54 -5.25 -3.28 -14.02
C LEU A 54 -4.45 -3.45 -12.71
N SER A 55 -3.16 -3.76 -12.79
CA SER A 55 -2.30 -3.90 -11.60
C SER A 55 -2.28 -2.61 -10.77
N ASP A 56 -2.09 -1.47 -11.41
CA ASP A 56 -2.01 -0.15 -10.78
C ASP A 56 -3.33 0.19 -10.07
N SER A 57 -4.47 -0.07 -10.73
CA SER A 57 -5.81 0.10 -10.15
C SER A 57 -6.02 -0.76 -8.90
N MET A 58 -5.64 -2.04 -8.96
CA MET A 58 -5.80 -2.95 -7.81
C MET A 58 -4.86 -2.59 -6.66
N GLU A 59 -3.62 -2.21 -6.97
CA GLU A 59 -2.67 -1.70 -5.99
C GLU A 59 -3.19 -0.41 -5.33
N GLU A 60 -3.88 0.46 -6.07
CA GLU A 60 -4.48 1.68 -5.53
C GLU A 60 -5.61 1.40 -4.58
N GLU A 61 -6.44 0.40 -4.89
CA GLU A 61 -7.52 -0.05 -4.01
C GLU A 61 -6.95 -0.57 -2.68
N VAL A 62 -5.87 -1.34 -2.72
CA VAL A 62 -5.19 -1.82 -1.50
C VAL A 62 -4.60 -0.66 -0.70
N VAL A 63 -3.84 0.24 -1.33
CA VAL A 63 -3.25 1.40 -0.66
C VAL A 63 -4.33 2.25 -0.01
N ARG A 64 -5.41 2.57 -0.74
CA ARG A 64 -6.55 3.33 -0.20
C ARG A 64 -7.21 2.61 0.96
N SER A 65 -7.38 1.29 0.87
CA SER A 65 -7.96 0.52 1.97
C SER A 65 -7.07 0.54 3.22
N ILE A 66 -5.74 0.47 3.07
CA ILE A 66 -4.80 0.61 4.19
C ILE A 66 -4.89 2.01 4.79
N THR A 67 -4.79 3.06 3.97
CA THR A 67 -4.78 4.45 4.46
C THR A 67 -6.10 4.85 5.09
N ASN A 68 -7.23 4.37 4.58
CA ASN A 68 -8.56 4.64 5.16
C ASN A 68 -8.83 3.85 6.45
N SER A 69 -8.03 2.82 6.75
CA SER A 69 -8.13 2.07 8.00
C SER A 69 -7.41 2.78 9.16
N ILE A 70 -6.60 3.80 8.88
CA ILE A 70 -5.94 4.63 9.89
C ILE A 70 -7.01 5.50 10.54
N SER A 71 -7.23 5.29 11.85
CA SER A 71 -8.33 5.93 12.57
C SER A 71 -7.94 7.31 13.08
N HIS A 72 -6.66 7.49 13.42
CA HIS A 72 -6.15 8.73 14.02
C HIS A 72 -4.93 9.25 13.25
N PRO A 73 -5.14 9.86 12.08
CA PRO A 73 -4.03 10.32 11.26
C PRO A 73 -3.17 11.41 11.92
N GLU A 74 -3.72 12.18 12.87
CA GLU A 74 -2.99 13.13 13.73
C GLU A 74 -1.90 12.51 14.59
N TYR A 75 -1.98 11.21 14.90
CA TYR A 75 -0.97 10.55 15.72
C TYR A 75 0.40 10.59 15.06
N ILE A 76 0.48 10.78 13.73
CA ILE A 76 1.74 10.98 13.05
C ILE A 76 2.58 12.13 13.64
N THR A 77 1.95 13.16 14.18
CA THR A 77 2.63 14.27 14.87
C THR A 77 2.58 14.13 16.39
N GLU A 78 1.45 13.65 16.92
CA GLU A 78 1.14 13.71 18.36
C GLU A 78 1.54 12.45 19.14
N ASN A 79 1.49 11.29 18.48
CA ASN A 79 1.77 9.98 19.07
C ASN A 79 2.32 9.01 17.99
N PRO A 80 3.60 9.13 17.62
CA PRO A 80 4.13 8.44 16.44
C PRO A 80 4.19 6.92 16.58
N ALA A 81 4.34 6.41 17.81
CA ALA A 81 4.28 4.99 18.13
C ALA A 81 2.85 4.44 17.94
N GLU A 82 1.85 5.11 18.54
CA GLU A 82 0.47 5.26 18.05
C GLU A 82 0.21 4.90 16.58
N PHE A 83 0.61 5.86 15.75
CA PHE A 83 0.42 5.85 14.32
C PHE A 83 1.11 4.66 13.65
N THR A 84 2.34 4.35 14.09
CA THR A 84 3.10 3.20 13.61
C THR A 84 2.32 1.91 13.82
N ARG A 85 1.74 1.71 15.02
CA ARG A 85 0.94 0.52 15.32
C ARG A 85 -0.31 0.44 14.44
N GLU A 86 -1.05 1.54 14.29
CA GLU A 86 -2.24 1.57 13.42
C GLU A 86 -1.88 1.23 11.97
N LEU A 87 -0.82 1.82 11.43
CA LEU A 87 -0.36 1.58 10.06
C LEU A 87 0.02 0.11 9.84
N PHE A 88 0.76 -0.50 10.77
CA PHE A 88 1.15 -1.92 10.64
C PHE A 88 -0.02 -2.88 10.79
N LEU A 89 -0.98 -2.58 11.67
CA LEU A 89 -2.21 -3.38 11.80
C LEU A 89 -3.05 -3.28 10.52
N ALA A 90 -3.19 -2.09 9.94
CA ALA A 90 -3.87 -1.89 8.66
C ALA A 90 -3.18 -2.68 7.54
N TYR A 91 -1.84 -2.64 7.47
CA TYR A 91 -1.05 -3.43 6.53
C TYR A 91 -1.30 -4.95 6.70
N LEU A 92 -1.27 -5.44 7.94
CA LEU A 92 -1.44 -6.87 8.24
C LEU A 92 -2.83 -7.39 7.90
N SER A 93 -3.85 -6.54 7.97
CA SER A 93 -5.23 -6.92 7.61
C SER A 93 -5.39 -7.35 6.14
N GLN A 94 -4.49 -6.91 5.25
CA GLN A 94 -4.52 -7.18 3.81
C GLN A 94 -3.35 -8.04 3.30
N ASN A 95 -2.66 -8.75 4.20
CA ASN A 95 -1.38 -9.39 3.92
C ASN A 95 -1.37 -10.29 2.67
N SER A 96 -2.40 -11.12 2.45
CA SER A 96 -2.43 -12.05 1.31
C SER A 96 -2.48 -11.33 -0.04
N LEU A 97 -3.35 -10.33 -0.19
CA LEU A 97 -3.50 -9.57 -1.42
C LEU A 97 -2.26 -8.70 -1.68
N THR A 98 -1.73 -8.07 -0.62
CA THR A 98 -0.51 -7.28 -0.67
C THR A 98 0.69 -8.11 -1.15
N MET A 99 0.85 -9.33 -0.64
CA MET A 99 1.93 -10.23 -1.05
C MET A 99 1.83 -10.65 -2.52
N ILE A 100 0.63 -10.72 -3.09
CA ILE A 100 0.42 -11.10 -4.51
C ILE A 100 0.73 -9.90 -5.43
N LEU A 101 0.08 -8.76 -5.17
CA LEU A 101 0.16 -7.58 -6.05
C LEU A 101 1.57 -6.97 -6.06
N PHE A 102 2.16 -6.79 -4.87
CA PHE A 102 3.45 -6.14 -4.68
C PHE A 102 4.62 -7.14 -4.65
N SER A 103 4.56 -8.18 -5.50
CA SER A 103 5.63 -9.18 -5.61
C SER A 103 6.61 -8.87 -6.74
N GLY A 104 7.83 -9.41 -6.66
CA GLY A 104 8.85 -9.27 -7.71
C GLY A 104 9.28 -7.82 -7.92
N SER A 105 9.20 -7.35 -9.16
CA SER A 105 9.56 -5.97 -9.59
C SER A 105 8.76 -4.88 -8.87
N ARG A 106 7.58 -5.20 -8.34
CA ARG A 106 6.66 -4.23 -7.70
C ARG A 106 6.76 -4.15 -6.19
N ARG A 107 7.78 -4.77 -5.57
CA ARG A 107 7.90 -4.86 -4.10
C ARG A 107 7.92 -3.50 -3.39
N ASN A 108 8.60 -2.52 -3.97
CA ASN A 108 8.73 -1.20 -3.34
C ASN A 108 7.53 -0.29 -3.62
N HIS A 109 6.70 -0.60 -4.62
CA HIS A 109 5.55 0.24 -4.99
C HIS A 109 4.59 0.44 -3.82
N LEU A 110 4.45 -0.56 -2.94
CA LEU A 110 3.53 -0.43 -1.80
C LEU A 110 3.95 0.70 -0.86
N VAL A 111 5.21 0.67 -0.41
CA VAL A 111 5.69 1.63 0.58
C VAL A 111 5.77 3.03 0.00
N ASP A 112 6.18 3.17 -1.26
CA ASP A 112 6.24 4.46 -1.95
C ASP A 112 4.83 5.10 -2.08
N ARG A 113 3.82 4.28 -2.38
CA ARG A 113 2.43 4.75 -2.49
C ARG A 113 1.81 5.05 -1.13
N ILE A 114 2.07 4.23 -0.12
CA ILE A 114 1.64 4.50 1.26
C ILE A 114 2.28 5.81 1.76
N GLU A 115 3.58 5.99 1.54
CA GLU A 115 4.29 7.22 1.92
C GLU A 115 3.65 8.44 1.26
N THR A 116 3.37 8.36 -0.04
CA THR A 116 2.72 9.43 -0.80
C THR A 116 1.35 9.76 -0.22
N SER A 117 0.48 8.76 0.01
CA SER A 117 -0.85 8.99 0.58
C SER A 117 -0.80 9.52 2.01
N ILE A 118 0.13 9.05 2.85
CA ILE A 118 0.29 9.58 4.21
C ILE A 118 0.76 11.03 4.17
N LYS A 119 1.73 11.38 3.32
CA LYS A 119 2.18 12.77 3.13
C LYS A 119 1.05 13.67 2.68
N GLU A 120 0.26 13.23 1.70
CA GLU A 120 -0.91 13.99 1.24
C GLU A 120 -1.91 14.25 2.35
N LEU A 121 -2.21 13.23 3.17
CA LEU A 121 -3.06 13.35 4.32
C LEU A 121 -2.50 14.36 5.34
N VAL A 122 -1.20 14.32 5.62
CA VAL A 122 -0.53 15.24 6.53
C VAL A 122 -0.60 16.67 6.00
N PHE A 123 -0.32 16.87 4.72
CA PHE A 123 -0.32 18.20 4.11
C PHE A 123 -1.73 18.80 4.00
N GLN A 124 -2.77 17.98 3.92
CA GLN A 124 -4.15 18.46 3.98
C GLN A 124 -4.48 19.04 5.36
N LYS A 125 -4.01 18.39 6.44
CA LYS A 125 -4.26 18.82 7.83
C LYS A 125 -3.29 19.93 8.27
N TYR A 126 -2.05 19.86 7.83
CA TYR A 126 -0.95 20.74 8.18
C TYR A 126 -0.18 21.19 6.92
N PRO A 127 -0.73 22.16 6.15
CA PRO A 127 -0.13 22.58 4.88
C PRO A 127 1.30 23.10 4.99
N GLY A 128 1.69 23.62 6.16
CA GLY A 128 3.04 24.11 6.43
C GLY A 128 4.13 23.05 6.30
N TYR A 129 3.83 21.77 6.54
CA TYR A 129 4.81 20.69 6.40
C TYR A 129 5.17 20.36 4.94
N ARG A 130 4.41 20.86 3.97
CA ARG A 130 4.70 20.60 2.55
C ARG A 130 6.09 21.11 2.14
N GLU A 131 6.46 22.29 2.62
CA GLU A 131 7.74 22.93 2.34
C GLU A 131 8.80 22.65 3.42
N ASP A 132 8.46 21.90 4.45
CA ASP A 132 9.38 21.55 5.53
C ASP A 132 10.25 20.37 5.13
N ALA A 133 11.47 20.66 4.69
CA ALA A 133 12.41 19.64 4.25
C ALA A 133 12.79 18.65 5.37
N VAL A 134 12.95 19.12 6.61
CA VAL A 134 13.37 18.27 7.74
C VAL A 134 12.26 17.29 8.09
N TRP A 135 11.02 17.80 8.21
CA TRP A 135 9.85 16.96 8.47
C TRP A 135 9.66 15.91 7.37
N ASN A 136 9.79 16.33 6.11
CA ASN A 136 9.67 15.41 4.98
C ASN A 136 10.70 14.28 4.99
N ILE A 137 11.95 14.59 5.37
CA ILE A 137 13.02 13.58 5.51
C ILE A 137 12.70 12.62 6.65
N ILE A 138 12.32 13.13 7.82
CA ILE A 138 11.98 12.32 8.99
C ILE A 138 10.81 11.39 8.65
N LEU A 139 9.75 11.92 8.04
CA LEU A 139 8.58 11.14 7.68
C LEU A 139 8.91 10.03 6.67
N SER A 140 9.68 10.34 5.62
CA SER A 140 10.18 9.33 4.67
C SER A 140 10.99 8.25 5.38
N TYR A 141 11.92 8.66 6.25
CA TYR A 141 12.78 7.75 6.98
C TYR A 141 11.98 6.79 7.87
N CYS A 142 11.00 7.30 8.62
CA CYS A 142 10.16 6.50 9.50
C CYS A 142 9.29 5.50 8.72
N ILE A 143 8.62 5.95 7.65
CA ILE A 143 7.74 5.09 6.85
C ILE A 143 8.54 4.00 6.12
N GLN A 144 9.59 4.40 5.40
CA GLN A 144 10.42 3.48 4.60
C GLN A 144 11.23 2.54 5.52
N GLY A 145 11.88 3.10 6.54
CA GLY A 145 12.68 2.36 7.51
C GLY A 145 11.82 1.38 8.31
N GLY A 146 10.67 1.83 8.81
CA GLY A 146 9.70 0.98 9.49
C GLY A 146 9.23 -0.17 8.61
N TYR A 147 8.75 0.13 7.40
CA TYR A 147 8.25 -0.89 6.47
C TYR A 147 9.30 -1.96 6.15
N HIS A 148 10.50 -1.54 5.74
CA HIS A 148 11.54 -2.49 5.36
C HIS A 148 12.07 -3.29 6.56
N THR A 149 12.15 -2.69 7.74
CA THR A 149 12.52 -3.38 8.98
C THR A 149 11.46 -4.42 9.33
N PHE A 150 10.19 -4.08 9.23
CA PHE A 150 9.09 -5.00 9.46
C PHE A 150 9.14 -6.20 8.50
N GLN A 151 9.24 -5.95 7.19
CA GLN A 151 9.28 -7.01 6.17
C GLN A 151 10.44 -7.98 6.36
N ARG A 152 11.62 -7.46 6.74
CA ARG A 152 12.84 -8.28 6.92
C ARG A 152 12.81 -9.13 8.19
N ASN A 153 12.05 -8.71 9.21
CA ASN A 153 12.05 -9.36 10.53
C ASN A 153 10.71 -10.02 10.89
N ARG A 154 9.81 -10.20 9.90
CA ARG A 154 8.44 -10.70 10.09
C ARG A 154 8.31 -12.14 10.60
N GLU A 155 9.40 -12.90 10.66
CA GLU A 155 9.39 -14.29 11.16
C GLU A 155 9.36 -14.38 12.70
N GLY A 156 9.52 -13.25 13.40
CA GLY A 156 9.46 -13.16 14.85
C GLY A 156 8.10 -12.78 15.43
N ASP A 157 8.08 -12.36 16.69
CA ASP A 157 6.91 -11.80 17.37
C ASP A 157 6.52 -10.46 16.73
N THR A 158 5.43 -10.48 15.96
CA THR A 158 4.89 -9.31 15.27
C THR A 158 4.58 -8.15 16.21
N ALA A 159 4.04 -8.42 17.41
CA ALA A 159 3.68 -7.36 18.34
C ALA A 159 4.93 -6.68 18.92
N ARG A 160 5.94 -7.48 19.28
CA ARG A 160 7.26 -6.99 19.69
C ARG A 160 7.89 -6.13 18.60
N LEU A 161 7.86 -6.59 17.35
CA LEU A 161 8.47 -5.89 16.22
C LEU A 161 7.81 -4.52 15.98
N ILE A 162 6.47 -4.46 16.00
CA ILE A 162 5.73 -3.20 15.85
C ILE A 162 6.07 -2.24 16.99
N SER A 163 6.13 -2.72 18.24
CA SER A 163 6.52 -1.92 19.40
C SER A 163 7.90 -1.30 19.24
N VAL A 164 8.90 -2.10 18.87
CA VAL A 164 10.28 -1.63 18.67
C VAL A 164 10.37 -0.62 17.54
N ILE A 165 9.67 -0.84 16.43
CA ILE A 165 9.63 0.14 15.33
C ILE A 165 8.97 1.44 15.80
N GLY A 166 7.89 1.36 16.59
CA GLY A 166 7.22 2.53 17.17
C GLY A 166 8.14 3.37 18.05
N GLU A 167 8.89 2.74 18.96
CA GLU A 167 9.87 3.41 19.81
C GLU A 167 10.97 4.10 18.99
N ILE A 168 11.45 3.46 17.92
CA ILE A 168 12.44 4.06 17.01
C ILE A 168 11.83 5.26 16.27
N THR A 169 10.60 5.13 15.76
CA THR A 169 9.90 6.23 15.08
C THR A 169 9.77 7.46 15.99
N GLU A 170 9.39 7.25 17.25
CA GLU A 170 9.27 8.32 18.24
C GLU A 170 10.63 9.00 18.50
N ALA A 171 11.68 8.22 18.74
CA ALA A 171 13.03 8.74 18.95
C ALA A 171 13.57 9.53 17.75
N VAL A 172 13.27 9.09 16.52
CA VAL A 172 13.66 9.82 15.29
C VAL A 172 12.89 11.12 15.16
N GLN A 173 11.60 11.12 15.49
CA GLN A 173 10.77 12.32 15.43
C GLN A 173 11.15 13.37 16.45
N GLU A 174 11.63 12.99 17.64
CA GLU A 174 12.19 13.93 18.63
C GLU A 174 13.41 14.70 18.09
N LEU A 175 14.09 14.19 17.04
CA LEU A 175 15.18 14.91 16.38
C LEU A 175 14.67 16.12 15.58
N TYR A 176 13.39 16.14 15.18
CA TYR A 176 12.82 17.25 14.42
C TYR A 176 12.98 18.59 15.14
N GLY A 177 12.72 18.64 16.46
CA GLY A 177 12.89 19.87 17.24
C GLY A 177 14.35 20.28 17.51
N LYS A 178 15.32 19.45 17.10
CA LYS A 178 16.76 19.65 17.32
C LYS A 178 17.52 19.98 16.02
N LEU A 179 16.88 19.84 14.87
CA LEU A 179 17.42 20.07 13.52
C LEU A 179 16.87 21.36 12.93
#